data_AF-A0A2D6NDR1-F1
#
_entry.id   AF-A0A2D6NDR1-F1
#
_cell.length_a   1.000
_cell.length_b   1.000
_cell.length_c   1.000
_cell.angle_alpha   90.00
_cell.angle_beta   90.00
_cell.angle_gamma   90.00
#
_symmetry.space_group_name_H-M   'P 1'
#
loop_
_entity.id
_entity.type
_entity.pdbx_description
1 polymer ?
#
loop_
_entity_poly.entity_id
_entity_poly.type
_entity_poly.pdbx_seq_one_letter_code
_entity_poly.pdbx_strand_id
1 'polypeptide(L)'
;MLIFKIFGFFDILAMVAMILLTKALIPWRIALIFSCYLILKSLTFKGDFASILDLGAGIYLALIPFFAPKILTILFAIYLGQKAVFSFT
;
A
#
# COMPACT_ATOMS: atom_id res chain seq x y z
N MET A 1 -2.87 7.82 18.49
CA MET A 1 -1.95 6.96 19.29
C MET A 1 -0.75 6.57 18.45
N LEU A 2 0.43 6.35 19.05
CA LEU A 2 1.71 6.16 18.35
C LEU A 2 1.70 5.02 17.32
N ILE A 3 0.95 3.95 17.59
CA ILE A 3 0.78 2.79 16.70
C ILE A 3 0.15 3.16 15.35
N PHE A 4 -0.88 4.01 15.33
CA PHE A 4 -1.51 4.44 14.08
C PHE A 4 -0.57 5.28 13.22
N LYS A 5 0.29 6.11 13.84
CA LYS A 5 1.30 6.89 13.13
C LYS A 5 2.35 6.02 12.46
N ILE A 6 2.75 4.92 13.10
CA ILE A 6 3.66 3.92 12.50
C ILE A 6 3.02 3.29 11.28
N PHE A 7 1.77 2.83 11.38
CA PHE A 7 1.03 2.28 10.24
C PHE A 7 0.85 3.31 9.12
N GLY A 8 0.56 4.57 9.45
CA GLY A 8 0.49 5.66 8.47
C GLY A 8 1.83 5.89 7.76
N PHE A 9 2.95 5.82 8.47
CA PHE A 9 4.28 5.94 7.87
C PHE A 9 4.57 4.81 6.87
N PHE A 10 4.26 3.55 7.22
CA PHE A 10 4.43 2.43 6.31
C PHE A 10 3.49 2.50 5.10
N ASP A 11 2.30 3.09 5.23
CA ASP A 11 1.41 3.32 4.09
C ASP A 11 1.99 4.34 3.10
N ILE A 12 2.64 5.40 3.60
CA ILE A 12 3.38 6.35 2.74
C ILE A 12 4.51 5.64 2.01
N LEU A 13 5.27 4.80 2.71
CA LEU A 13 6.34 4.01 2.08
C LEU A 13 5.78 3.06 1.01
N ALA A 14 4.65 2.39 1.28
CA ALA A 14 3.99 1.52 0.32
C ALA A 14 3.49 2.30 -0.90
N MET A 15 2.91 3.50 -0.70
CA MET A 15 2.51 4.41 -1.78
C MET A 15 3.70 4.79 -2.67
N VAL A 16 4.81 5.21 -2.06
CA VAL A 16 6.03 5.59 -2.79
C VAL A 16 6.62 4.39 -3.53
N ALA A 17 6.72 3.24 -2.86
CA ALA A 17 7.21 2.00 -3.47
C ALA A 17 6.35 1.59 -4.68
N MET A 18 5.03 1.73 -4.57
CA MET A 18 4.10 1.43 -5.66
C MET A 18 4.40 2.26 -6.91
N ILE A 19 4.61 3.57 -6.75
CA ILE A 19 4.93 4.49 -7.86
C ILE A 19 6.30 4.16 -8.46
N LEU A 20 7.30 3.88 -7.62
CA LEU A 20 8.66 3.56 -8.05
C LEU A 20 8.73 2.22 -8.80
N LEU A 21 7.96 1.22 -8.35
CA LEU A 21 7.85 -0.08 -9.02
C LEU A 21 7.22 0.05 -10.41
N THR A 22 6.17 0.86 -10.56
CA THR A 22 5.54 1.11 -11.88
C THR A 22 6.51 1.76 -12.88
N LYS A 23 7.51 2.49 -12.39
CA LYS A 23 8.59 3.08 -13.21
C LYS A 23 9.82 2.15 -13.33
N ALA A 24 9.77 0.94 -12.79
CA ALA A 24 10.87 -0.02 -12.71
C ALA A 24 12.15 0.56 -12.06
N LEU A 25 12.01 1.53 -11.15
CA LEU A 25 13.15 2.19 -10.48
C LEU A 25 13.69 1.41 -9.28
N ILE A 26 12.92 0.44 -8.77
CA ILE A 26 13.28 -0.38 -7.62
C ILE A 26 12.98 -1.86 -7.91
N PRO A 27 13.71 -2.81 -7.29
CA PRO A 27 13.52 -4.24 -7.54
C PRO A 27 12.15 -4.74 -7.05
N TRP A 28 11.57 -5.66 -7.82
CA TRP A 28 10.27 -6.30 -7.52
C TRP A 28 10.21 -6.99 -6.15
N ARG A 29 11.35 -7.34 -5.54
CA ARG A 29 11.42 -7.91 -4.18
C ARG A 29 10.84 -6.97 -3.13
N ILE A 30 10.99 -5.65 -3.33
CA ILE A 30 10.40 -4.65 -2.43
C ILE A 30 8.87 -4.68 -2.52
N ALA A 31 8.32 -5.03 -3.69
CA ALA A 31 6.90 -5.19 -3.88
C ALA A 31 6.32 -6.26 -2.94
N LEU A 32 7.02 -7.38 -2.79
CA LEU A 32 6.60 -8.45 -1.89
C LEU A 32 6.58 -8.01 -0.42
N ILE A 33 7.58 -7.22 0.02
CA ILE A 33 7.67 -6.76 1.41
C ILE A 33 6.45 -5.89 1.75
N PHE A 34 6.16 -4.88 0.93
CA PHE A 34 5.03 -3.98 1.18
C PHE A 34 3.67 -4.66 0.92
N SER A 35 3.61 -5.61 0.00
CA SER A 35 2.42 -6.46 -0.19
C SER A 35 2.12 -7.28 1.06
N CYS A 36 3.10 -8.00 1.60
CA CYS A 36 2.95 -8.75 2.84
C CYS A 36 2.53 -7.84 4.01
N TYR A 37 3.14 -6.66 4.13
CA TYR A 37 2.75 -5.67 5.14
C TYR A 37 1.27 -5.27 5.02
N LEU A 38 0.80 -4.88 3.83
CA LEU A 38 -0.59 -4.45 3.62
C LEU A 38 -1.58 -5.59 3.85
N ILE A 39 -1.25 -6.81 3.43
CA ILE A 39 -2.06 -8.00 3.68
C ILE A 39 -2.14 -8.29 5.19
N LEU A 40 -1.01 -8.34 5.90
CA LEU A 40 -1.00 -8.57 7.36
C LEU A 40 -1.76 -7.47 8.11
N LYS A 41 -1.60 -6.22 7.70
CA LYS A 41 -2.35 -5.08 8.25
C LYS A 41 -3.86 -5.24 8.03
N SER A 42 -4.28 -5.63 6.83
CA SER A 42 -5.70 -5.86 6.53
C SER A 42 -6.33 -6.93 7.44
N LEU A 43 -5.57 -7.97 7.79
CA LEU A 43 -6.00 -9.01 8.71
C LEU A 43 -6.10 -8.51 10.15
N THR A 44 -5.21 -7.58 10.54
CA THR A 44 -5.20 -6.99 11.89
C THR A 44 -6.42 -6.10 12.14
N PHE A 45 -6.85 -5.34 11.13
CA PHE A 45 -8.00 -4.42 11.22
C PHE A 45 -9.24 -4.96 10.51
N LYS A 46 -9.42 -6.29 10.52
CA LYS A 46 -10.53 -6.96 9.83
C LYS A 46 -11.88 -6.43 10.30
N GLY A 47 -12.76 -6.12 9.35
CA GLY A 47 -14.13 -5.68 9.60
C GLY A 47 -14.43 -4.25 9.14
N ASP A 48 -13.42 -3.48 8.76
CA ASP A 48 -13.57 -2.15 8.15
C ASP A 48 -13.46 -2.23 6.61
N PHE A 49 -14.23 -1.43 5.88
CA PHE A 49 -14.08 -1.28 4.42
C PHE A 49 -12.66 -0.86 4.04
N ALA A 50 -12.00 -0.06 4.89
CA ALA A 50 -10.61 0.31 4.70
C ALA A 50 -9.64 -0.90 4.72
N SER A 51 -9.97 -1.98 5.44
CA SER A 51 -9.15 -3.20 5.47
C SER A 51 -9.23 -3.97 4.14
N ILE A 52 -10.40 -3.97 3.50
CA ILE A 52 -10.60 -4.60 2.19
C ILE A 52 -9.77 -3.89 1.12
N LEU A 53 -9.75 -2.55 1.17
CA LEU A 53 -8.94 -1.75 0.26
C LEU A 53 -7.43 -1.93 0.50
N ASP A 54 -6.97 -2.07 1.75
CA ASP A 54 -5.57 -2.44 2.05
C ASP A 54 -5.19 -3.80 1.47
N LEU A 55 -6.07 -4.80 1.62
CA LEU A 55 -5.85 -6.13 1.06
C LEU A 55 -5.73 -6.05 -0.47
N GLY A 56 -6.64 -5.33 -1.12
CA GLY A 56 -6.61 -5.09 -2.56
C GLY A 56 -5.34 -4.35 -3.00
N ALA A 57 -4.93 -3.31 -2.27
CA ALA A 57 -3.69 -2.58 -2.52
C ALA A 57 -2.47 -3.49 -2.37
N GLY A 58 -2.43 -4.35 -1.34
CA GLY A 58 -1.37 -5.32 -1.11
C GLY A 58 -1.25 -6.35 -2.23
N ILE A 59 -2.37 -6.95 -2.65
CA ILE A 59 -2.41 -7.88 -3.78
C ILE A 59 -1.96 -7.17 -5.07
N TYR A 60 -2.48 -5.97 -5.32
CA TYR A 60 -2.09 -5.19 -6.49
C TYR A 60 -0.59 -4.88 -6.50
N LEU A 61 -0.01 -4.50 -5.36
CA LEU A 61 1.42 -4.21 -5.24
C LEU A 61 2.28 -5.41 -5.65
N ALA A 62 1.87 -6.63 -5.31
CA ALA A 62 2.53 -7.87 -5.76
C ALA A 62 2.34 -8.16 -7.27
N LEU A 63 1.29 -7.64 -7.89
CA LEU A 63 1.00 -7.83 -9.32
C LEU A 63 1.70 -6.82 -10.23
N ILE A 64 2.14 -5.66 -9.72
CA ILE A 64 2.84 -4.61 -10.49
C ILE A 64 4.00 -5.16 -11.35
N PRO A 65 4.86 -6.08 -10.87
CA PRO A 65 5.95 -6.62 -11.69
C PRO A 65 5.49 -7.35 -12.97
N PHE A 66 4.27 -7.88 -12.97
CA PHE A 66 3.70 -8.64 -14.09
C PHE A 66 2.75 -7.79 -14.93
N PHE A 67 1.98 -6.91 -14.27
CA PHE A 67 0.97 -6.07 -14.91
C PHE A 67 0.78 -4.79 -14.09
N ALA A 68 1.23 -3.65 -14.62
CA ALA A 68 1.19 -2.34 -13.96
C ALA A 68 0.25 -1.35 -14.68
N PRO A 69 -1.08 -1.52 -14.60
CA PRO A 69 -2.02 -0.56 -15.17
C PRO A 69 -1.90 0.78 -14.41
N LYS A 70 -1.43 1.82 -15.11
CA LYS A 70 -1.12 3.14 -14.54
C LYS A 70 -2.28 3.75 -13.74
N ILE A 71 -3.51 3.59 -14.23
CA ILE A 71 -4.72 4.11 -13.58
C ILE A 71 -4.91 3.47 -12.20
N LEU A 72 -4.75 2.16 -12.08
CA LEU A 72 -4.89 1.45 -10.81
C LEU A 72 -3.77 1.82 -9.84
N THR A 73 -2.53 1.99 -10.32
CA THR A 73 -1.41 2.46 -9.49
C THR A 73 -1.73 3.80 -8.86
N ILE A 74 -2.24 4.75 -9.65
CA ILE A 74 -2.57 6.08 -9.17
C ILE A 74 -3.71 6.03 -8.15
N LEU A 75 -4.76 5.23 -8.41
CA LEU A 75 -5.89 5.08 -7.48
C LEU A 75 -5.44 4.54 -6.12
N PHE A 76 -4.67 3.45 -6.10
CA PHE A 76 -4.17 2.88 -4.85
C PHE A 76 -3.14 3.77 -4.16
N ALA A 77 -2.30 4.47 -4.91
CA ALA A 77 -1.35 5.42 -4.34
C ALA A 77 -2.07 6.59 -3.66
N ILE A 78 -3.08 7.19 -4.31
CA ILE A 78 -3.89 8.26 -3.72
C ILE A 78 -4.61 7.75 -2.47
N TYR A 79 -5.20 6.56 -2.52
CA TYR A 79 -5.86 5.93 -1.37
C TYR A 79 -4.91 5.78 -0.17
N LEU A 80 -3.73 5.19 -0.38
CA LEU A 80 -2.73 5.00 0.68
C LEU A 80 -2.23 6.35 1.23
N GLY A 81 -2.03 7.34 0.36
CA GLY A 81 -1.65 8.69 0.76
C GLY A 81 -2.71 9.37 1.62
N GLN A 82 -3.97 9.35 1.19
CA GLN A 82 -5.10 9.90 1.95
C GLN A 82 -5.21 9.23 3.32
N LYS A 83 -5.11 7.90 3.36
CA LYS A 83 -5.19 7.12 4.60
C LYS A 83 -4.04 7.43 5.56
N ALA A 84 -2.83 7.61 5.04
CA ALA A 84 -1.69 8.01 5.84
C ALA A 84 -1.94 9.37 6.50
N VAL A 85 -2.44 10.37 5.76
CA VAL A 85 -2.76 11.70 6.31
C VAL A 85 -3.75 11.61 7.48
N PHE A 86 -4.79 10.80 7.35
CA PHE A 86 -5.74 10.54 8.45
C PHE A 86 -5.11 9.82 9.64
N SER A 87 -4.03 9.05 9.43
CA SER A 87 -3.33 8.36 10.52
C SER A 87 -2.42 9.29 11.34
N PHE A 88 -2.06 10.46 10.80
CA PHE A 88 -1.23 11.47 11.46
C PHE A 88 -2.02 12.59 12.14
N THR A 89 -3.26 12.81 11.71
CA THR A 89 -4.22 13.76 12.32
C THR A 89 -4.83 13.14 13.57
#